data_AF-A0A7S4M4R4-F1
#
_entry.id   AF-A0A7S4M4R4-F1
#
_cell.length_a   1.000
_cell.length_b   1.000
_cell.length_c   1.000
_cell.angle_alpha   90.00
_cell.angle_beta   90.00
_cell.angle_gamma   90.00
#
_symmetry.space_group_name_H-M   'P 1'
#
loop_
_entity.id
_entity.type
_entity.pdbx_description
1 polymer ?
#
loop_
_entity_poly.entity_id
_entity_poly.type
_entity_poly.pdbx_seq_one_letter_code
_entity_poly.pdbx_strand_id
1 'polypeptide(L)'
;MLGSMPLLVRAGTKSMSLTFLHRLISTLTFAKLCHNQTKMPNGQAPLPMPEFVAFQTLSMYGVRKMAQTYVEQMCKGLSIHRRELPRLQLFASALGLFVEDLLPDESYSVVLEALGNVLHTLENDRGLTGFTNPRLFWQPYAHQHEDVWLPVSYVRPAIDAALASEPSASTREELRSAMGEFIEAHQQPNAAACAQLSAARSKNKHHRKACILGEKVPCGFVSADTVLLELSIRHASAVQHRSRKMLRLLARQDEKRNGKMSRVELAVLLQKLGLQVDASHVDELHSRCITLGDGELFHEDLERVLVRFGQLQRSGELQAAKAKGPGSDAADGELAELAHAWDAAVMEALGEASVAHTAESQGSTGVAGFAAIAK
;
A
#
# COMPACT_ATOMS: atom_id res chain seq x y z
N MET A 1 -11.55 -23.55 -7.37
CA MET A 1 -10.42 -23.05 -6.55
C MET A 1 -9.13 -23.58 -7.14
N LEU A 2 -8.30 -22.73 -7.73
CA LEU A 2 -6.92 -23.10 -8.06
C LEU A 2 -6.23 -23.34 -6.71
N GLY A 3 -5.92 -24.60 -6.38
CA GLY A 3 -5.35 -24.94 -5.07
C GLY A 3 -4.12 -24.09 -4.79
N SER A 4 -4.14 -23.36 -3.67
CA SER A 4 -3.07 -22.43 -3.27
C SER A 4 -1.70 -23.08 -3.46
N MET A 5 -0.84 -22.45 -4.25
CA MET A 5 0.56 -22.85 -4.33
C MET A 5 1.24 -22.33 -3.05
N PRO A 6 1.72 -23.22 -2.16
CA PRO A 6 2.36 -22.75 -0.94
C PRO A 6 3.65 -22.02 -1.30
N LEU A 7 3.87 -20.85 -0.72
CA LEU A 7 5.10 -20.08 -0.88
C LEU A 7 6.23 -20.60 0.05
N LEU A 8 6.20 -21.89 0.37
CA LEU A 8 7.17 -22.56 1.25
C LEU A 8 8.37 -23.03 0.44
N VAL A 9 9.58 -22.60 0.84
CA VAL A 9 10.83 -22.99 0.18
C VAL A 9 11.29 -24.35 0.70
N ARG A 10 11.38 -25.35 -0.19
CA ARG A 10 11.92 -26.67 0.14
C ARG A 10 13.42 -26.61 0.43
N ALA A 11 13.88 -27.50 1.31
CA ALA A 11 15.31 -27.70 1.55
C ALA A 11 16.01 -28.11 0.25
N GLY A 12 17.18 -27.51 -0.03
CA GLY A 12 17.96 -27.78 -1.24
C GLY A 12 17.51 -27.03 -2.49
N THR A 13 16.47 -26.20 -2.43
CA THR A 13 16.11 -25.33 -3.57
C THR A 13 17.24 -24.34 -3.86
N LYS A 14 17.74 -24.37 -5.10
CA LYS A 14 18.76 -23.42 -5.59
C LYS A 14 18.16 -22.02 -5.66
N SER A 15 18.95 -21.00 -5.30
CA SER A 15 18.51 -19.62 -5.51
C SER A 15 18.38 -19.32 -7.00
N MET A 16 17.36 -18.53 -7.35
CA MET A 16 17.30 -17.84 -8.63
C MET A 16 18.53 -16.93 -8.80
N SER A 17 19.06 -16.80 -10.03
CA SER A 17 20.12 -15.84 -10.30
C SER A 17 19.59 -14.41 -10.19
N LEU A 18 20.41 -13.48 -9.71
CA LEU A 18 19.97 -12.10 -9.47
C LEU A 18 19.43 -11.42 -10.75
N THR A 19 20.08 -11.63 -11.89
CA THR A 19 19.59 -11.14 -13.19
C THR A 19 18.21 -11.69 -13.54
N PHE A 20 17.98 -13.00 -13.35
CA PHE A 20 16.68 -13.60 -13.65
C PHE A 20 15.61 -13.16 -12.65
N LEU A 21 16.00 -12.98 -11.38
CA LEU A 21 15.13 -12.46 -10.32
C LEU A 21 14.61 -11.06 -10.64
N HIS A 22 15.48 -10.13 -11.04
CA HIS A 22 15.06 -8.78 -11.46
C HIS A 22 14.10 -8.81 -12.67
N ARG A 23 14.38 -9.65 -13.67
CA ARG A 23 13.51 -9.80 -14.84
C ARG A 23 12.13 -10.34 -14.47
N LEU A 24 12.09 -11.38 -13.66
CA LEU A 24 10.83 -11.99 -13.19
C LEU A 24 10.02 -10.97 -12.38
N ILE A 25 10.64 -10.27 -11.44
CA ILE A 25 9.98 -9.27 -10.59
C ILE A 25 9.46 -8.09 -11.41
N SER A 26 10.25 -7.58 -12.35
CA SER A 26 9.82 -6.52 -13.26
C SER A 26 8.59 -6.98 -14.07
N THR A 27 8.62 -8.21 -14.60
CA THR A 27 7.50 -8.80 -15.35
C THR A 27 6.24 -8.96 -14.51
N LEU A 28 6.38 -9.49 -13.29
CA LEU A 28 5.25 -9.69 -12.36
C LEU A 28 4.68 -8.36 -11.88
N THR A 29 5.52 -7.37 -11.59
CA THR A 29 5.09 -6.01 -11.18
C THR A 29 4.33 -5.33 -12.31
N PHE A 30 4.83 -5.39 -13.54
CA PHE A 30 4.13 -4.85 -14.71
C PHE A 30 2.79 -5.54 -14.94
N ALA A 31 2.76 -6.88 -14.93
CA ALA A 31 1.53 -7.64 -15.09
C ALA A 31 0.52 -7.31 -13.97
N LYS A 32 1.00 -7.10 -12.74
CA LYS A 32 0.17 -6.71 -11.60
C LYS A 32 -0.41 -5.31 -11.77
N LEU A 33 0.39 -4.36 -12.25
CA LEU A 33 -0.07 -3.01 -12.57
C LEU A 33 -1.20 -3.04 -13.61
N CYS A 34 -1.00 -3.74 -14.73
CA CYS A 34 -2.02 -3.90 -15.77
C CYS A 34 -3.28 -4.60 -15.22
N HIS A 35 -3.11 -5.62 -14.38
CA HIS A 35 -4.22 -6.28 -13.73
C HIS A 35 -5.02 -5.31 -12.85
N ASN A 36 -4.37 -4.51 -12.00
CA ASN A 36 -5.07 -3.55 -11.14
C ASN A 36 -5.80 -2.49 -11.97
N GLN A 37 -5.15 -1.93 -13.00
CA GLN A 37 -5.75 -0.93 -13.88
C GLN A 37 -7.00 -1.43 -14.61
N THR A 38 -7.07 -2.73 -14.93
CA THR A 38 -8.25 -3.33 -15.57
C THR A 38 -9.34 -3.73 -14.58
N LYS A 39 -9.01 -3.98 -13.31
CA LYS A 39 -9.95 -4.47 -12.29
C LYS A 39 -10.61 -3.37 -11.48
N MET A 40 -9.83 -2.37 -11.04
CA MET A 40 -10.34 -1.32 -10.16
C MET A 40 -11.48 -0.50 -10.78
N PRO A 41 -11.42 -0.05 -12.05
CA PRO A 41 -12.53 0.71 -12.66
C PRO A 41 -13.84 -0.09 -12.77
N ASN A 42 -13.74 -1.43 -12.76
CA ASN A 42 -14.88 -2.34 -12.82
C ASN A 42 -15.43 -2.72 -11.42
N GLY A 43 -14.96 -2.06 -10.36
CA GLY A 43 -15.32 -2.39 -8.98
C GLY A 43 -14.83 -3.77 -8.52
N GLN A 44 -13.92 -4.39 -9.27
CA GLN A 44 -13.35 -5.69 -8.90
C GLN A 44 -12.14 -5.46 -8.01
N ALA A 45 -12.14 -6.07 -6.82
CA ALA A 45 -10.98 -6.06 -5.94
C ALA A 45 -9.79 -6.73 -6.65
N PRO A 46 -8.63 -6.05 -6.75
CA PRO A 46 -7.44 -6.67 -7.30
C PRO A 46 -6.98 -7.83 -6.42
N LEU A 47 -6.44 -8.89 -7.03
CA LEU A 47 -5.91 -10.04 -6.26
C LEU A 47 -4.78 -9.60 -5.32
N PRO A 48 -4.66 -10.13 -4.10
CA PRO A 48 -3.45 -9.95 -3.29
C PRO A 48 -2.20 -10.37 -4.06
N MET A 49 -1.06 -9.74 -3.78
CA MET A 49 0.17 -10.02 -4.53
C MET A 49 0.62 -11.50 -4.47
N PRO A 50 0.52 -12.22 -3.34
CA PRO A 50 0.84 -13.65 -3.26
C PRO A 50 0.00 -14.50 -4.22
N GLU A 51 -1.31 -14.25 -4.25
CA GLU A 51 -2.27 -14.96 -5.09
C GLU A 51 -2.04 -14.63 -6.56
N PHE A 52 -1.80 -13.35 -6.87
CA PHE A 52 -1.48 -12.89 -8.21
C PHE A 52 -0.21 -13.57 -8.73
N VAL A 53 0.86 -13.64 -7.93
CA VAL A 53 2.12 -14.29 -8.35
C VAL A 53 1.93 -15.78 -8.55
N ALA A 54 1.18 -16.47 -7.68
CA ALA A 54 0.86 -17.88 -7.87
C ALA A 54 0.09 -18.11 -9.17
N PHE A 55 -0.95 -17.31 -9.42
CA PHE A 55 -1.76 -17.38 -10.64
C PHE A 55 -0.93 -17.08 -11.90
N GLN A 56 -0.18 -15.99 -11.90
CA GLN A 56 0.60 -15.54 -13.04
C GLN A 56 1.74 -16.52 -13.36
N THR A 57 2.40 -17.07 -12.34
CA THR A 57 3.45 -18.07 -12.53
C THR A 57 2.86 -19.37 -13.10
N LEU A 58 1.71 -19.82 -12.60
CA LEU A 58 1.03 -20.98 -13.17
C LEU A 58 0.65 -20.77 -14.63
N SER A 59 0.17 -19.57 -14.97
CA SER A 59 -0.16 -19.18 -16.35
C SER A 59 1.06 -19.16 -17.26
N MET A 60 2.19 -18.61 -16.82
CA MET A 60 3.42 -18.50 -17.63
C MET A 60 4.09 -19.85 -17.92
N TYR A 61 4.06 -20.79 -16.95
CA TYR A 61 4.81 -22.05 -17.07
C TYR A 61 3.94 -23.28 -17.38
N GLY A 62 2.61 -23.16 -17.35
CA GLY A 62 1.62 -24.18 -17.74
C GLY A 62 1.55 -25.44 -16.87
N VAL A 63 2.64 -25.77 -16.15
CA VAL A 63 2.76 -26.97 -15.31
C VAL A 63 2.97 -26.55 -13.86
N ARG A 64 2.05 -26.95 -12.98
CA ARG A 64 2.08 -26.60 -11.54
C ARG A 64 3.41 -26.90 -10.86
N LYS A 65 4.03 -28.04 -11.16
CA LYS A 65 5.34 -28.44 -10.61
C LYS A 65 6.47 -27.46 -11.01
N MET A 66 6.46 -26.99 -12.26
CA MET A 66 7.45 -26.02 -12.74
C MET A 66 7.21 -24.65 -12.11
N ALA A 67 5.96 -24.18 -12.10
CA ALA A 67 5.58 -22.93 -11.47
C ALA A 67 6.00 -22.89 -9.99
N GLN A 68 5.73 -23.96 -9.24
CA GLN A 68 6.15 -24.12 -7.85
C GLN A 68 7.67 -24.02 -7.70
N THR A 69 8.42 -24.70 -8.57
CA THR A 69 9.88 -24.65 -8.53
C THR A 69 10.39 -23.21 -8.75
N TYR A 70 9.84 -22.47 -9.71
CA TYR A 70 10.24 -21.07 -9.95
C TYR A 70 9.89 -20.14 -8.78
N VAL A 71 8.72 -20.30 -8.19
CA VAL A 71 8.31 -19.56 -7.00
C VAL A 71 9.26 -19.84 -5.83
N GLU A 72 9.60 -21.09 -5.57
CA GLU A 72 10.55 -21.45 -4.51
C GLU A 72 11.95 -20.86 -4.75
N GLN A 73 12.45 -20.91 -5.99
CA GLN A 73 13.74 -20.32 -6.37
C GLN A 73 13.73 -18.79 -6.22
N MET A 74 12.62 -18.14 -6.60
CA MET A 74 12.41 -16.71 -6.44
C MET A 74 12.41 -16.32 -4.95
N CYS A 75 11.62 -17.01 -4.11
CA CYS A 75 11.57 -16.78 -2.67
C CYS A 75 12.96 -16.95 -2.03
N LYS A 76 13.73 -17.97 -2.44
CA LYS A 76 15.10 -18.16 -1.98
C LYS A 76 16.01 -17.00 -2.41
N GLY A 77 15.89 -16.51 -3.64
CA GLY A 77 16.62 -15.34 -4.13
C GLY A 77 16.28 -14.06 -3.37
N LEU A 78 14.99 -13.81 -3.11
CA LEU A 78 14.52 -12.71 -2.29
C LEU A 78 15.07 -12.80 -0.86
N SER A 79 15.13 -14.01 -0.28
CA SER A 79 15.66 -14.19 1.07
C SER A 79 17.12 -13.72 1.20
N ILE A 80 17.90 -13.82 0.12
CA ILE A 80 19.32 -13.48 0.07
C ILE A 80 19.51 -11.99 -0.24
N HIS A 81 18.81 -11.47 -1.24
CA HIS A 81 19.17 -10.18 -1.86
C HIS A 81 18.28 -9.00 -1.47
N ARG A 82 17.10 -9.23 -0.86
CA ARG A 82 16.10 -8.16 -0.67
C ARG A 82 16.59 -6.98 0.18
N ARG A 83 17.43 -7.23 1.20
CA ARG A 83 17.92 -6.19 2.12
C ARG A 83 18.90 -5.20 1.47
N GLU A 84 19.49 -5.56 0.34
CA GLU A 84 20.50 -4.73 -0.35
C GLU A 84 19.91 -3.93 -1.51
N LEU A 85 18.72 -4.33 -2.00
CA LEU A 85 18.16 -3.87 -3.27
C LEU A 85 16.71 -3.42 -3.04
N PRO A 86 16.44 -2.09 -3.00
CA PRO A 86 15.11 -1.56 -2.68
C PRO A 86 13.96 -2.14 -3.54
N ARG A 87 14.22 -2.39 -4.83
CA ARG A 87 13.26 -3.04 -5.75
C ARG A 87 12.84 -4.43 -5.27
N LEU A 88 13.81 -5.23 -4.82
CA LEU A 88 13.57 -6.59 -4.33
C LEU A 88 12.92 -6.56 -2.94
N GLN A 89 13.29 -5.58 -2.11
CA GLN A 89 12.64 -5.35 -0.82
C GLN A 89 11.16 -5.05 -1.01
N LEU A 90 10.83 -4.03 -1.81
CA LEU A 90 9.44 -3.64 -2.10
C LEU A 90 8.61 -4.83 -2.59
N PHE A 91 9.15 -5.62 -3.52
CA PHE A 91 8.45 -6.80 -4.04
C PHE A 91 8.31 -7.92 -2.99
N ALA A 92 9.35 -8.19 -2.21
CA ALA A 92 9.32 -9.20 -1.14
C ALA A 92 8.33 -8.82 -0.03
N SER A 93 8.27 -7.54 0.30
CA SER A 93 7.33 -6.96 1.24
C SER A 93 5.88 -7.12 0.80
N ALA A 94 5.59 -6.84 -0.48
CA ALA A 94 4.26 -7.03 -1.07
C ALA A 94 3.83 -8.50 -1.10
N LEU A 95 4.79 -9.43 -1.24
CA LEU A 95 4.51 -10.87 -1.15
C LEU A 95 4.16 -11.36 0.26
N GLY A 96 4.36 -10.54 1.30
CA GLY A 96 4.10 -10.93 2.68
C GLY A 96 4.86 -12.17 3.16
N LEU A 97 5.99 -12.49 2.52
CA LEU A 97 6.77 -13.70 2.84
C LEU A 97 7.66 -13.56 4.07
N PHE A 98 8.04 -12.32 4.39
CA PHE A 98 8.99 -12.02 5.44
C PHE A 98 8.29 -11.10 6.44
N VAL A 99 8.04 -11.62 7.64
CA VAL A 99 7.28 -10.90 8.70
C VAL A 99 7.89 -9.54 9.00
N GLU A 100 9.23 -9.45 8.99
CA GLU A 100 9.99 -8.21 9.21
C GLU A 100 9.70 -7.12 8.18
N ASP A 101 9.32 -7.51 6.97
CA ASP A 101 9.16 -6.63 5.81
C ASP A 101 7.70 -6.54 5.35
N LEU A 102 6.75 -7.06 6.12
CA LEU A 102 5.35 -7.20 5.70
C LEU A 102 4.72 -5.82 5.44
N LEU A 103 4.30 -5.59 4.19
CA LEU A 103 3.48 -4.44 3.82
C LEU A 103 2.00 -4.85 3.75
N PRO A 104 1.07 -4.03 4.27
CA PRO A 104 -0.35 -4.17 3.97
C PRO A 104 -0.59 -4.11 2.46
N ASP A 105 -1.55 -4.89 1.95
CA ASP A 105 -1.89 -4.95 0.52
C ASP A 105 -2.28 -3.56 -0.05
N GLU A 106 -2.90 -2.73 0.78
CA GLU A 106 -3.24 -1.34 0.45
C GLU A 106 -1.99 -0.52 0.12
N SER A 107 -0.90 -0.74 0.85
CA SER A 107 0.35 0.01 0.67
C SER A 107 1.00 -0.30 -0.66
N TYR A 108 1.01 -1.57 -1.07
CA TYR A 108 1.52 -1.93 -2.40
C TYR A 108 0.60 -1.42 -3.52
N SER A 109 -0.70 -1.37 -3.28
CA SER A 109 -1.67 -0.83 -4.25
C SER A 109 -1.43 0.65 -4.53
N VAL A 110 -1.22 1.46 -3.48
CA VAL A 110 -0.84 2.89 -3.60
C VAL A 110 0.46 3.07 -4.36
N VAL A 111 1.47 2.22 -4.12
CA VAL A 111 2.75 2.27 -4.83
C VAL A 111 2.59 1.96 -6.32
N LEU A 112 1.81 0.94 -6.67
CA LEU A 112 1.52 0.61 -8.06
C LEU A 112 0.71 1.70 -8.75
N GLU A 113 -0.26 2.28 -8.06
CA GLU A 113 -1.05 3.41 -8.57
C GLU A 113 -0.16 4.63 -8.84
N ALA A 114 0.71 4.99 -7.90
CA ALA A 114 1.67 6.08 -8.09
C ALA A 114 2.59 5.80 -9.29
N LEU A 115 3.16 4.60 -9.40
CA LEU A 115 3.98 4.22 -10.55
C LEU A 115 3.17 4.28 -11.85
N GLY A 116 1.95 3.76 -11.87
CA GLY A 116 1.06 3.81 -13.03
C GLY A 116 0.77 5.24 -13.48
N ASN A 117 0.48 6.13 -12.53
CA ASN A 117 0.22 7.55 -12.78
C ASN A 117 1.46 8.26 -13.34
N VAL A 118 2.67 7.97 -12.83
CA VAL A 118 3.91 8.50 -13.41
C VAL A 118 4.09 8.05 -14.87
N LEU A 119 3.95 6.75 -15.13
CA LEU A 119 4.18 6.22 -16.48
C LEU A 119 3.15 6.75 -17.48
N HIS A 120 1.89 6.87 -17.05
CA HIS A 120 0.81 7.41 -17.87
C HIS A 120 1.04 8.89 -18.22
N THR A 121 1.40 9.72 -17.23
CA THR A 121 1.67 11.14 -17.45
C THR A 121 2.91 11.38 -18.32
N LEU A 122 3.97 10.60 -18.13
CA LEU A 122 5.15 10.63 -19.01
C LEU A 122 4.80 10.31 -20.47
N GLU A 123 3.92 9.34 -20.70
CA GLU A 123 3.46 8.92 -22.04
C GLU A 123 2.56 9.97 -22.70
N ASN A 124 1.65 10.59 -21.94
CA ASN A 124 0.83 11.69 -22.42
C ASN A 124 1.69 12.89 -22.87
N ASP A 125 2.79 13.14 -22.17
CA ASP A 125 3.75 14.20 -22.45
C ASP A 125 4.93 13.74 -23.33
N ARG A 126 4.77 12.67 -24.12
CA ARG A 126 5.85 12.09 -24.96
C ARG A 126 6.60 13.09 -25.85
N GLY A 127 5.95 14.20 -26.24
CA GLY A 127 6.59 15.27 -27.01
C GLY A 127 7.71 15.98 -26.22
N LEU A 128 7.52 16.16 -24.92
CA LEU A 128 8.49 16.74 -24.00
C LEU A 128 9.45 15.67 -23.44
N THR A 129 8.90 14.54 -23.00
CA THR A 129 9.65 13.52 -22.25
C THR A 129 10.42 12.54 -23.14
N GLY A 130 10.01 12.39 -24.40
CA GLY A 130 10.48 11.32 -25.28
C GLY A 130 10.02 9.92 -24.86
N PHE A 131 9.16 9.80 -23.85
CA PHE A 131 8.65 8.53 -23.35
C PHE A 131 7.52 8.03 -24.23
N THR A 132 7.84 7.19 -25.22
CA THR A 132 6.88 6.74 -26.24
C THR A 132 6.19 5.42 -25.93
N ASN A 133 6.72 4.63 -24.97
CA ASN A 133 6.19 3.33 -24.63
C ASN A 133 6.63 2.93 -23.21
N PRO A 134 5.76 2.31 -22.39
CA PRO A 134 6.10 1.72 -21.09
C PRO A 134 7.36 0.83 -21.06
N ARG A 135 7.71 0.18 -22.18
CA ARG A 135 8.93 -0.62 -22.32
C ARG A 135 10.21 0.16 -22.00
N LEU A 136 10.22 1.48 -22.23
CA LEU A 136 11.35 2.35 -21.86
C LEU A 136 11.59 2.40 -20.36
N PHE A 137 10.58 2.14 -19.54
CA PHE A 137 10.72 1.95 -18.10
C PHE A 137 11.02 0.49 -17.75
N TRP A 138 10.23 -0.46 -18.26
CA TRP A 138 10.29 -1.85 -17.79
C TRP A 138 11.55 -2.60 -18.22
N GLN A 139 12.12 -2.26 -19.38
CA GLN A 139 13.39 -2.83 -19.84
C GLN A 139 14.53 -2.52 -18.86
N PRO A 140 14.85 -1.25 -18.54
CA PRO A 140 15.88 -0.96 -17.56
C PRO A 140 15.51 -1.41 -16.14
N TYR A 141 14.23 -1.33 -15.78
CA TYR A 141 13.73 -1.86 -14.51
C TYR A 141 13.86 -3.40 -14.38
N ALA A 142 14.11 -4.12 -15.46
CA ALA A 142 14.40 -5.55 -15.44
C ALA A 142 15.89 -5.88 -15.25
N HIS A 143 16.77 -4.88 -15.24
CA HIS A 143 18.21 -5.06 -15.10
C HIS A 143 18.70 -4.69 -13.69
N GLN A 144 19.54 -5.55 -13.11
CA GLN A 144 20.10 -5.38 -11.75
C GLN A 144 21.13 -4.24 -11.64
N HIS A 145 21.66 -3.79 -12.77
CA HIS A 145 22.73 -2.79 -12.86
C HIS A 145 22.24 -1.46 -13.44
N GLU A 146 20.93 -1.27 -13.54
CA GLU A 146 20.33 -0.05 -14.05
C GLU A 146 19.44 0.56 -12.97
N ASP A 147 19.76 1.81 -12.62
CA ASP A 147 18.95 2.64 -11.75
C ASP A 147 18.04 3.50 -12.63
N VAL A 148 16.72 3.38 -12.44
CA VAL A 148 15.75 4.20 -13.18
C VAL A 148 15.51 5.50 -12.41
N TRP A 149 15.64 6.62 -13.12
CA TRP A 149 15.47 7.98 -12.60
C TRP A 149 14.26 8.63 -13.27
N LEU A 150 13.39 9.23 -12.45
CA LEU A 150 12.13 9.83 -12.86
C LEU A 150 12.15 11.34 -12.58
N PRO A 151 11.57 12.18 -13.45
CA PRO A 151 11.52 13.61 -13.21
C PRO A 151 10.53 13.94 -12.08
N VAL A 152 10.94 14.78 -11.13
CA VAL A 152 10.19 15.12 -9.92
C VAL A 152 8.83 15.74 -10.23
N SER A 153 8.73 16.52 -11.32
CA SER A 153 7.48 17.14 -11.77
C SER A 153 6.38 16.13 -12.13
N TYR A 154 6.74 14.88 -12.45
CA TYR A 154 5.80 13.80 -12.74
C TYR A 154 5.56 12.92 -11.50
N VAL A 155 6.58 12.75 -10.66
CA VAL A 155 6.51 11.91 -9.46
C VAL A 155 5.57 12.50 -8.41
N ARG A 156 5.66 13.81 -8.12
CA ARG A 156 4.83 14.45 -7.08
C ARG A 156 3.33 14.35 -7.37
N PRO A 157 2.82 14.81 -8.53
CA PRO A 157 1.39 14.73 -8.81
C PRO A 157 0.88 13.29 -8.86
N ALA A 158 1.71 12.33 -9.28
CA ALA A 158 1.35 10.93 -9.31
C ALA A 158 1.20 10.31 -7.91
N ILE A 159 2.08 10.69 -6.97
CA ILE A 159 1.94 10.32 -5.56
C ILE A 159 0.69 10.98 -4.97
N ASP A 160 0.46 12.26 -5.24
CA ASP A 160 -0.74 12.96 -4.76
C ASP A 160 -2.03 12.30 -5.26
N ALA A 161 -2.07 11.91 -6.54
CA ALA A 161 -3.19 11.20 -7.14
C ALA A 161 -3.39 9.81 -6.50
N ALA A 162 -2.32 9.05 -6.26
CA ALA A 162 -2.43 7.74 -5.61
C ALA A 162 -2.90 7.85 -4.15
N LEU A 163 -2.43 8.87 -3.43
CA LEU A 163 -2.84 9.16 -2.06
C LEU A 163 -4.27 9.72 -1.97
N ALA A 164 -4.90 10.13 -3.08
CA ALA A 164 -6.31 10.52 -3.06
C ALA A 164 -7.24 9.37 -2.62
N SER A 165 -6.80 8.11 -2.79
CA SER A 165 -7.51 6.92 -2.31
C SER A 165 -7.38 6.67 -0.80
N GLU A 166 -6.38 7.29 -0.14
CA GLU A 166 -6.18 7.18 1.30
C GLU A 166 -7.34 7.86 2.02
N PRO A 167 -8.12 7.12 2.84
CA PRO A 167 -9.29 7.63 3.52
C PRO A 167 -8.93 8.86 4.38
N SER A 168 -8.09 8.69 5.39
CA SER A 168 -7.85 9.76 6.36
C SER A 168 -7.22 11.00 5.71
N ALA A 169 -7.94 12.12 5.67
CA ALA A 169 -7.43 13.39 5.14
C ALA A 169 -6.19 13.88 5.88
N SER A 170 -6.16 13.72 7.20
CA SER A 170 -4.98 14.04 8.03
C SER A 170 -3.77 13.18 7.66
N THR A 171 -3.98 11.89 7.43
CA THR A 171 -2.94 10.95 7.03
C THR A 171 -2.47 11.23 5.61
N ARG A 172 -3.38 11.58 4.70
CA ARG A 172 -3.07 11.99 3.33
C ARG A 172 -2.15 13.21 3.32
N GLU A 173 -2.44 14.22 4.13
CA GLU A 173 -1.61 15.42 4.24
C GLU A 173 -0.25 15.13 4.90
N GLU A 174 -0.22 14.32 5.95
CA GLU A 174 1.03 13.87 6.58
C GLU A 174 1.92 13.12 5.59
N LEU A 175 1.35 12.18 4.83
CA LEU A 175 2.06 11.41 3.81
C LEU A 175 2.55 12.32 2.68
N ARG A 176 1.73 13.27 2.22
CA ARG A 176 2.11 14.26 1.19
C ARG A 176 3.29 15.10 1.65
N SER A 177 3.23 15.65 2.87
CA SER A 177 4.30 16.47 3.45
C SER A 177 5.59 15.64 3.57
N ALA A 178 5.51 14.45 4.18
CA ALA A 178 6.66 13.58 4.38
C ALA A 178 7.31 13.14 3.05
N MET A 179 6.51 12.80 2.04
CA MET A 179 7.02 12.44 0.72
C MET A 179 7.59 13.66 -0.02
N GLY A 180 7.02 14.85 0.16
CA GLY A 180 7.55 16.09 -0.38
C GLY A 180 8.95 16.41 0.16
N GLU A 181 9.12 16.37 1.48
CA GLU A 181 10.41 16.54 2.15
C GLU A 181 11.43 15.49 1.68
N PHE A 182 11.01 14.23 1.59
CA PHE A 182 11.87 13.15 1.12
C PHE A 182 12.34 13.38 -0.32
N ILE A 183 11.45 13.77 -1.23
CA ILE A 183 11.77 14.05 -2.63
C ILE A 183 12.73 15.23 -2.73
N GLU A 184 12.53 16.30 -1.96
CA GLU A 184 13.44 17.44 -1.89
C GLU A 184 14.84 17.04 -1.43
N ALA A 185 14.94 16.18 -0.41
CA ALA A 185 16.22 15.72 0.13
C ALA A 185 16.98 14.76 -0.82
N HIS A 186 16.27 14.02 -1.69
CA HIS A 186 16.86 12.96 -2.52
C HIS A 186 16.91 13.29 -4.01
N GLN A 187 16.30 14.38 -4.46
CA GLN A 187 16.35 14.77 -5.87
C GLN A 187 17.77 15.14 -6.31
N GLN A 188 18.09 14.75 -7.55
CA GLN A 188 19.32 15.11 -8.23
C GLN A 188 19.01 16.22 -9.24
N PRO A 189 19.83 17.27 -9.33
CA PRO A 189 19.49 18.47 -10.10
C PRO A 189 19.49 18.25 -11.62
N ASN A 190 20.18 17.22 -12.12
CA ASN A 190 20.29 16.95 -13.55
C ASN A 190 20.74 15.50 -13.82
N ALA A 191 20.75 15.14 -15.10
CA ALA A 191 21.10 13.81 -15.56
C ALA A 191 22.54 13.36 -15.21
N ALA A 192 23.50 14.29 -15.23
CA ALA A 192 24.89 14.00 -14.90
C ALA A 192 25.05 13.63 -13.42
N ALA A 193 24.34 14.31 -12.51
CA ALA A 193 24.31 13.97 -11.09
C ALA A 193 23.72 12.57 -10.84
N CYS A 194 22.64 12.22 -11.54
CA CYS A 194 22.07 10.86 -11.50
C CYS A 194 23.11 9.79 -11.91
N ALA A 195 23.81 10.02 -13.02
CA ALA A 195 24.84 9.10 -13.52
C ALA A 195 26.01 8.94 -12.53
N GLN A 196 26.48 10.03 -11.93
CA GLN A 196 27.52 10.00 -10.90
C GLN A 196 27.07 9.21 -9.67
N LEU A 197 25.85 9.44 -9.18
CA LEU A 197 25.32 8.72 -8.02
C LEU A 197 25.13 7.24 -8.30
N SER A 198 24.60 6.87 -9.47
CA SER A 198 24.50 5.47 -9.90
C SER A 198 25.87 4.80 -9.98
N ALA A 199 26.87 5.46 -10.56
CA ALA A 199 28.23 4.94 -10.63
C ALA A 199 28.83 4.73 -9.23
N ALA A 200 28.64 5.69 -8.32
CA ALA A 200 29.15 5.62 -6.94
C ALA A 200 28.53 4.49 -6.10
N ARG A 201 27.29 4.08 -6.40
CA ARG A 201 26.61 2.95 -5.71
C ARG A 201 27.16 1.58 -6.11
N SER A 202 27.90 1.47 -7.22
CA SER A 202 28.44 0.18 -7.64
C SER A 202 29.73 -0.17 -6.90
N LYS A 203 29.67 -1.16 -6.00
CA LYS A 203 30.88 -1.77 -5.39
C LYS A 203 31.65 -2.68 -6.36
N ASN A 204 31.03 -3.06 -7.48
CA ASN A 204 31.56 -4.05 -8.41
C ASN A 204 32.17 -3.40 -9.66
N LYS A 205 33.06 -4.13 -10.34
CA LYS A 205 33.66 -3.75 -11.64
C LYS A 205 32.64 -3.43 -12.73
N HIS A 206 31.39 -3.88 -12.59
CA HIS A 206 30.30 -3.51 -13.48
C HIS A 206 29.69 -2.21 -12.99
N HIS A 207 29.99 -1.11 -13.68
CA HIS A 207 29.39 0.20 -13.39
C HIS A 207 27.87 0.10 -13.51
N ARG A 208 27.16 0.53 -12.46
CA ARG A 208 25.71 0.77 -12.55
C ARG A 208 25.47 1.93 -13.49
N LYS A 209 24.49 1.78 -14.38
CA LYS A 209 24.09 2.81 -15.34
C LYS A 209 22.84 3.52 -14.83
N ALA A 210 22.80 4.83 -14.97
CA ALA A 210 21.57 5.59 -14.79
C ALA A 210 20.75 5.52 -16.09
N CYS A 211 19.48 5.13 -15.97
CA CYS A 211 18.49 5.27 -17.03
C CYS A 211 17.54 6.40 -16.65
N ILE A 212 17.57 7.48 -17.43
CA ILE A 212 16.93 8.75 -17.07
C ILE A 212 15.74 8.94 -18.00
N LEU A 213 14.55 8.88 -17.44
CA LEU A 213 13.32 9.09 -18.20
C LEU A 213 12.98 10.58 -18.20
N GLY A 214 12.59 11.12 -19.36
CA GLY A 214 12.26 12.54 -19.47
C GLY A 214 13.47 13.47 -19.31
N GLU A 215 14.65 13.11 -19.82
CA GLU A 215 15.89 13.90 -19.68
C GLU A 215 15.76 15.38 -20.12
N LYS A 216 14.85 15.68 -21.05
CA LYS A 216 14.60 17.04 -21.55
C LYS A 216 13.77 17.90 -20.61
N VAL A 217 13.18 17.33 -19.55
CA VAL A 217 12.35 18.06 -18.59
C VAL A 217 13.28 18.86 -17.65
N PRO A 218 13.17 20.18 -17.58
CA PRO A 218 14.05 21.03 -16.77
C PRO A 218 13.67 20.96 -15.28
N CYS A 219 13.84 19.80 -14.65
CA CYS A 219 13.54 19.59 -13.24
C CYS A 219 14.55 18.62 -12.59
N GLY A 220 14.43 18.46 -11.27
CA GLY A 220 15.19 17.44 -10.55
C GLY A 220 14.69 16.01 -10.86
N PHE A 221 15.52 15.02 -10.57
CA PHE A 221 15.22 13.61 -10.78
C PHE A 221 15.34 12.81 -9.47
N VAL A 222 14.47 11.84 -9.27
CA VAL A 222 14.54 10.91 -8.12
C VAL A 222 14.63 9.47 -8.59
N SER A 223 15.30 8.62 -7.82
CA SER A 223 15.40 7.19 -8.11
C SER A 223 14.06 6.52 -7.88
N ALA A 224 13.54 5.82 -8.89
CA ALA A 224 12.24 5.14 -8.84
C ALA A 224 12.17 4.14 -7.69
N ASP A 225 13.18 3.28 -7.55
CA ASP A 225 13.19 2.26 -6.50
C ASP A 225 13.17 2.89 -5.09
N THR A 226 13.93 3.97 -4.90
CA THR A 226 14.05 4.67 -3.60
C THR A 226 12.75 5.36 -3.22
N VAL A 227 12.11 6.10 -4.14
CA VAL A 227 10.87 6.82 -3.84
C VAL A 227 9.68 5.88 -3.64
N LEU A 228 9.58 4.79 -4.42
CA LEU A 228 8.51 3.81 -4.28
C LEU A 228 8.63 3.01 -2.98
N LEU A 229 9.86 2.65 -2.59
CA LEU A 229 10.09 2.00 -1.30
C LEU A 229 9.73 2.92 -0.13
N GLU A 230 10.17 4.18 -0.15
CA GLU A 230 9.85 5.14 0.92
C GLU A 230 8.34 5.35 1.05
N LEU A 231 7.64 5.56 -0.08
CA LEU A 231 6.18 5.68 -0.10
C LEU A 231 5.51 4.47 0.56
N SER A 232 5.99 3.26 0.25
CA SER A 232 5.47 2.02 0.81
C SER A 232 5.65 1.95 2.33
N ILE A 233 6.81 2.36 2.85
CA ILE A 233 7.14 2.33 4.27
C ILE A 233 6.28 3.35 5.04
N ARG A 234 6.18 4.57 4.52
CA ARG A 234 5.38 5.64 5.13
C ARG A 234 3.91 5.27 5.16
N HIS A 235 3.38 4.81 4.03
CA HIS A 235 1.99 4.39 3.95
C HIS A 235 1.71 3.19 4.86
N ALA A 236 2.58 2.18 4.90
CA ALA A 236 2.39 1.05 5.81
C ALA A 236 2.42 1.46 7.28
N SER A 237 3.29 2.40 7.66
CA SER A 237 3.33 2.96 9.01
C SER A 237 2.00 3.64 9.37
N ALA A 238 1.47 4.43 8.44
CA ALA A 238 0.17 5.08 8.59
C ALA A 238 -0.98 4.06 8.71
N VAL A 239 -1.02 3.04 7.86
CA VAL A 239 -2.00 1.95 7.93
C VAL A 239 -1.91 1.22 9.26
N GLN A 240 -0.70 0.88 9.73
CA GLN A 240 -0.50 0.23 11.03
C GLN A 240 -0.90 1.13 12.21
N HIS A 241 -0.69 2.45 12.11
CA HIS A 241 -1.16 3.39 13.12
C HIS A 241 -2.70 3.39 13.19
N ARG A 242 -3.35 3.48 12.03
CA ARG A 242 -4.81 3.42 11.89
C ARG A 242 -5.38 2.10 12.41
N SER A 243 -4.80 0.97 12.00
CA SER A 243 -5.15 -0.38 12.47
C SER A 243 -5.10 -0.47 14.00
N ARG A 244 -3.98 -0.03 14.61
CA ARG A 244 -3.85 -0.02 16.08
C ARG A 244 -4.87 0.89 16.76
N LYS A 245 -5.19 2.05 16.17
CA LYS A 245 -6.20 2.98 16.67
C LYS A 245 -7.59 2.33 16.62
N MET A 246 -7.89 1.64 15.52
CA MET A 246 -9.12 0.88 15.34
C MET A 246 -9.22 -0.25 16.36
N LEU A 247 -8.20 -1.11 16.47
CA LEU A 247 -8.16 -2.21 17.45
C LEU A 247 -8.37 -1.73 18.90
N ARG A 248 -7.88 -0.53 19.26
CA ARG A 248 -8.16 0.08 20.57
C ARG A 248 -9.62 0.49 20.73
N LEU A 249 -10.27 1.01 19.68
CA LEU A 249 -11.71 1.25 19.72
C LEU A 249 -12.49 -0.05 19.86
N LEU A 250 -12.10 -1.09 19.10
CA LEU A 250 -12.76 -2.40 19.17
C LEU A 250 -12.64 -3.02 20.55
N ALA A 251 -11.43 -3.03 21.12
CA ALA A 251 -11.20 -3.54 22.47
C ALA A 251 -11.97 -2.77 23.56
N ARG A 252 -12.39 -1.52 23.31
CA ARG A 252 -13.27 -0.77 24.22
C ARG A 252 -14.75 -1.12 24.06
N GLN A 253 -15.14 -1.65 22.89
CA GLN A 253 -16.51 -2.09 22.63
C GLN A 253 -16.72 -3.58 22.90
N ASP A 254 -15.66 -4.39 22.92
CA ASP A 254 -15.68 -5.77 23.35
C ASP A 254 -15.84 -5.84 24.88
N GLU A 255 -17.09 -5.77 25.35
CA GLU A 255 -17.43 -5.79 26.78
C GLU A 255 -16.97 -7.09 27.44
N LYS A 256 -16.96 -8.18 26.66
CA LYS A 256 -16.61 -9.53 27.10
C LYS A 256 -15.09 -9.77 27.11
N ARG A 257 -14.31 -8.91 26.45
CA ARG A 257 -12.85 -9.03 26.26
C ARG A 257 -12.44 -10.39 25.68
N ASN A 258 -13.28 -10.97 24.83
CA ASN A 258 -13.01 -12.27 24.22
C ASN A 258 -12.32 -12.15 22.85
N GLY A 259 -11.99 -10.93 22.41
CA GLY A 259 -11.39 -10.63 21.10
C GLY A 259 -12.38 -10.76 19.95
N LYS A 260 -13.67 -10.85 20.26
CA LYS A 260 -14.75 -11.05 19.31
C LYS A 260 -15.81 -9.98 19.51
N MET A 261 -16.46 -9.59 18.42
CA MET A 261 -17.50 -8.58 18.42
C MET A 261 -18.83 -9.22 18.03
N SER A 262 -19.83 -9.08 18.91
CA SER A 262 -21.21 -9.44 18.62
C SER A 262 -21.85 -8.42 17.68
N ARG A 263 -22.95 -8.83 17.04
CA ARG A 263 -23.78 -7.94 16.20
C ARG A 263 -24.19 -6.65 16.92
N VAL A 264 -24.53 -6.72 18.21
CA VAL A 264 -24.97 -5.56 19.00
C VAL A 264 -23.81 -4.60 19.21
N GLU A 265 -22.63 -5.11 19.58
CA GLU A 265 -21.42 -4.31 19.75
C GLU A 265 -20.98 -3.67 18.41
N LEU A 266 -21.14 -4.38 17.29
CA LEU A 266 -20.89 -3.82 15.96
C LEU A 266 -21.86 -2.67 15.63
N ALA A 267 -23.16 -2.82 15.90
CA ALA A 267 -24.13 -1.76 15.68
C ALA A 267 -23.80 -0.50 16.50
N VAL A 268 -23.45 -0.69 17.78
CA VAL A 268 -23.03 0.40 18.67
C VAL A 268 -21.75 1.07 18.17
N LEU A 269 -20.77 0.29 17.71
CA LEU A 269 -19.54 0.83 17.12
C LEU A 269 -19.83 1.68 15.88
N LEU A 270 -20.61 1.16 14.93
CA LEU A 270 -20.97 1.89 13.71
C LEU A 270 -21.70 3.19 14.05
N GLN A 271 -22.63 3.16 15.01
CA GLN A 271 -23.31 4.35 15.50
C GLN A 271 -22.35 5.36 16.14
N LYS A 272 -21.38 4.91 16.94
CA LYS A 272 -20.34 5.77 17.55
C LYS A 272 -19.40 6.39 16.52
N LEU A 273 -19.18 5.70 15.40
CA LEU A 273 -18.45 6.23 14.25
C LEU A 273 -19.31 7.18 13.39
N GLY A 274 -20.55 7.50 13.82
CA GLY A 274 -21.47 8.37 13.09
C GLY A 274 -22.14 7.70 11.89
N LEU A 275 -21.98 6.38 11.72
CA LEU A 275 -22.55 5.63 10.61
C LEU A 275 -23.99 5.23 10.96
N GLN A 276 -24.95 5.92 10.34
CA GLN A 276 -26.34 5.50 10.38
C GLN A 276 -26.52 4.30 9.45
N VAL A 277 -26.38 3.11 10.03
CA VAL A 277 -26.53 1.84 9.32
C VAL A 277 -27.79 1.16 9.82
N ASP A 278 -28.76 0.97 8.92
CA ASP A 278 -29.99 0.23 9.25
C ASP A 278 -29.66 -1.19 9.72
N ALA A 279 -30.54 -1.74 10.55
CA ALA A 279 -30.34 -3.07 11.14
C ALA A 279 -30.12 -4.18 10.09
N SER A 280 -30.72 -4.05 8.90
CA SER A 280 -30.54 -4.95 7.75
C SER A 280 -29.12 -4.88 7.17
N HIS A 281 -28.55 -3.68 7.08
CA HIS A 281 -27.18 -3.49 6.61
C HIS A 281 -26.16 -3.95 7.65
N VAL A 282 -26.44 -3.78 8.95
CA VAL A 282 -25.60 -4.36 10.00
C VAL A 282 -25.62 -5.89 9.92
N ASP A 283 -26.78 -6.50 9.67
CA ASP A 283 -26.90 -7.95 9.45
C ASP A 283 -26.11 -8.42 8.24
N GLU A 284 -26.23 -7.70 7.13
CA GLU A 284 -25.51 -8.01 5.92
C GLU A 284 -23.99 -7.87 6.11
N LEU A 285 -23.53 -6.79 6.75
CA LEU A 285 -22.12 -6.60 7.07
C LEU A 285 -21.61 -7.70 7.98
N HIS A 286 -22.35 -7.99 9.05
CA HIS A 286 -21.97 -9.02 10.01
C HIS A 286 -21.88 -10.40 9.34
N SER A 287 -22.90 -10.79 8.58
CA SER A 287 -22.95 -12.09 7.88
C SER A 287 -21.90 -12.24 6.78
N ARG A 288 -21.57 -11.18 6.04
CA ARG A 288 -20.54 -11.21 4.99
C ARG A 288 -19.12 -11.33 5.52
N CYS A 289 -18.93 -11.07 6.81
CA CYS A 289 -17.62 -10.90 7.39
C CYS A 289 -17.27 -11.92 8.46
N ILE A 290 -18.24 -12.73 8.89
CA ILE A 290 -17.96 -13.96 9.63
C ILE A 290 -17.18 -14.91 8.72
N THR A 291 -15.89 -15.06 9.02
CA THR A 291 -15.03 -16.03 8.35
C THR A 291 -15.36 -17.42 8.88
N LEU A 292 -16.19 -18.18 8.16
CA LEU A 292 -16.51 -19.62 8.36
C LEU A 292 -16.33 -20.14 9.81
N GLY A 293 -17.20 -19.74 10.73
CA GLY A 293 -17.29 -20.35 12.06
C GLY A 293 -17.83 -19.40 13.12
N ASP A 294 -18.70 -19.92 13.99
CA ASP A 294 -19.11 -19.35 15.28
C ASP A 294 -20.13 -18.20 15.27
N GLY A 295 -20.26 -17.44 14.18
CA GLY A 295 -21.21 -16.32 14.12
C GLY A 295 -20.77 -15.08 14.91
N GLU A 296 -19.48 -14.95 15.21
CA GLU A 296 -18.87 -13.80 15.86
C GLU A 296 -17.76 -13.21 14.97
N LEU A 297 -17.53 -11.90 15.04
CA LEU A 297 -16.50 -11.21 14.25
C LEU A 297 -15.19 -11.10 15.03
N PHE A 298 -14.10 -11.64 14.51
CA PHE A 298 -12.78 -11.36 15.04
C PHE A 298 -12.36 -9.93 14.70
N HIS A 299 -11.56 -9.30 15.57
CA HIS A 299 -11.06 -7.93 15.33
C HIS A 299 -10.34 -7.78 13.98
N GLU A 300 -9.63 -8.81 13.54
CA GLU A 300 -8.89 -8.87 12.27
C GLU A 300 -9.83 -8.83 11.05
N ASP A 301 -10.99 -9.48 11.16
CA ASP A 301 -12.01 -9.45 10.11
C ASP A 301 -12.68 -8.07 10.06
N LEU A 302 -12.86 -7.43 11.22
CA LEU A 302 -13.50 -6.13 11.33
C LEU A 302 -12.74 -5.00 10.64
N GLU A 303 -11.41 -5.01 10.69
CA GLU A 303 -10.62 -4.03 9.92
C GLU A 303 -10.89 -4.17 8.42
N ARG A 304 -10.91 -5.41 7.91
CA ARG A 304 -11.27 -5.68 6.51
C ARG A 304 -12.71 -5.27 6.20
N VAL A 305 -13.64 -5.45 7.15
CA VAL A 305 -15.04 -5.01 7.01
C VAL A 305 -15.11 -3.52 6.82
N LEU A 306 -14.49 -2.74 7.71
CA LEU A 306 -14.60 -1.29 7.69
C LEU A 306 -13.95 -0.70 6.43
N VAL A 307 -12.80 -1.26 6.02
CA VAL A 307 -12.16 -0.88 4.75
C VAL A 307 -13.07 -1.21 3.56
N ARG A 308 -13.62 -2.43 3.51
CA ARG A 308 -14.49 -2.88 2.42
C ARG A 308 -15.82 -2.12 2.39
N PHE A 309 -16.39 -1.79 3.55
CA PHE A 309 -17.60 -1.00 3.67
C PHE A 309 -17.37 0.42 3.14
N GLY A 310 -16.27 1.07 3.53
CA GLY A 310 -15.89 2.36 2.97
C GLY A 310 -15.63 2.30 1.46
N GLN A 311 -15.11 1.19 0.92
CA GLN A 311 -15.00 0.98 -0.54
C GLN A 311 -16.36 0.76 -1.22
N LEU A 312 -17.26 0.00 -0.60
CA LEU A 312 -18.58 -0.28 -1.15
C LEU A 312 -19.48 0.95 -1.15
N GLN A 313 -19.47 1.77 -0.08
CA GLN A 313 -20.16 3.06 -0.09
C GLN A 313 -19.64 3.97 -1.19
N ARG A 314 -18.31 4.14 -1.28
CA ARG A 314 -17.69 4.94 -2.35
C ARG A 314 -18.10 4.45 -3.74
N SER A 315 -18.11 3.15 -3.99
CA SER A 315 -18.51 2.60 -5.30
C SER A 315 -20.01 2.69 -5.58
N GLY A 316 -20.87 2.51 -4.57
CA GLY A 316 -22.31 2.69 -4.67
C GLY A 316 -22.70 4.14 -4.94
N GLU A 317 -22.05 5.08 -4.26
CA GLU A 317 -22.20 6.52 -4.49
C GLU A 317 -21.67 6.93 -5.86
N LEU A 318 -20.54 6.38 -6.31
CA LEU A 318 -20.04 6.60 -7.68
C LEU A 318 -21.01 6.09 -8.75
N GLN A 319 -21.64 4.94 -8.51
CA GLN A 319 -22.67 4.39 -9.41
C GLN A 319 -23.94 5.24 -9.38
N ALA A 320 -24.36 5.71 -8.20
CA ALA A 320 -25.51 6.61 -8.06
C ALA A 320 -25.26 7.99 -8.70
N ALA A 321 -24.05 8.53 -8.57
CA ALA A 321 -23.60 9.77 -9.19
C ALA A 321 -23.56 9.64 -10.72
N LYS A 322 -22.97 8.56 -11.24
CA LYS A 322 -22.99 8.24 -12.69
C LYS A 322 -24.40 8.05 -13.23
N ALA A 323 -25.31 7.48 -12.44
CA ALA A 323 -26.71 7.32 -12.81
C ALA A 323 -27.49 8.65 -12.85
N LYS A 324 -27.04 9.69 -12.14
CA LYS A 324 -27.67 11.02 -12.11
C LYS A 324 -27.34 11.93 -13.31
N GLY A 325 -26.54 11.46 -14.27
CA GLY A 325 -26.37 12.09 -15.58
C GLY A 325 -25.00 12.76 -15.81
N PRO A 326 -24.68 13.12 -17.06
CA PRO A 326 -23.34 13.55 -17.48
C PRO A 326 -23.10 15.03 -17.12
N GLY A 327 -22.77 15.27 -15.86
CA GLY A 327 -22.20 16.52 -15.35
C GLY A 327 -21.01 16.20 -14.46
N SER A 328 -19.99 15.55 -15.05
CA SER A 328 -18.93 14.78 -14.36
C SER A 328 -18.17 15.55 -13.28
N ASP A 329 -17.96 16.86 -13.44
CA ASP A 329 -17.04 17.59 -12.57
C ASP A 329 -17.67 18.04 -11.25
N ALA A 330 -19.00 18.21 -11.20
CA ALA A 330 -19.72 18.59 -9.97
C ALA A 330 -19.98 17.38 -9.06
N ALA A 331 -20.22 16.22 -9.66
CA ALA A 331 -20.47 14.98 -8.93
C ALA A 331 -19.20 14.44 -8.26
N ASP A 332 -18.05 14.57 -8.91
CA ASP A 332 -16.76 14.21 -8.32
C ASP A 332 -16.39 15.13 -7.12
N GLY A 333 -16.84 16.40 -7.16
CA GLY A 333 -16.71 17.35 -6.05
C GLY A 333 -17.55 16.99 -4.82
N GLU A 334 -18.85 16.72 -5.00
CA GLU A 334 -19.74 16.28 -3.89
C GLU A 334 -19.29 14.94 -3.28
N LEU A 335 -18.77 14.02 -4.09
CA LEU A 335 -18.21 12.74 -3.62
C LEU A 335 -16.94 12.93 -2.80
N ALA A 336 -16.05 13.85 -3.22
CA ALA A 336 -14.87 14.18 -2.44
C ALA A 336 -15.25 14.80 -1.09
N GLU A 337 -16.27 15.68 -1.06
CA GLU A 337 -16.77 16.28 0.18
C GLU A 337 -17.38 15.27 1.15
N LEU A 338 -18.20 14.33 0.67
CA LEU A 338 -18.78 13.28 1.51
C LEU A 338 -17.72 12.30 2.03
N ALA A 339 -16.75 11.92 1.19
CA ALA A 339 -15.61 11.11 1.63
C ALA A 339 -14.81 11.86 2.70
N HIS A 340 -14.52 13.14 2.50
CA HIS A 340 -13.86 13.98 3.49
C HIS A 340 -14.66 14.09 4.80
N ALA A 341 -15.99 14.18 4.74
CA ALA A 341 -16.85 14.19 5.93
C ALA A 341 -16.83 12.85 6.68
N TRP A 342 -16.81 11.73 5.95
CA TRP A 342 -16.70 10.38 6.51
C TRP A 342 -15.36 10.18 7.23
N ASP A 343 -14.27 10.55 6.56
CA ASP A 343 -12.92 10.44 7.10
C ASP A 343 -12.70 11.37 8.29
N ALA A 344 -13.29 12.58 8.25
CA ALA A 344 -13.29 13.49 9.38
C ALA A 344 -14.04 12.91 10.59
N ALA A 345 -15.26 12.40 10.41
CA ALA A 345 -16.06 11.84 11.49
C ALA A 345 -15.40 10.60 12.13
N VAL A 346 -14.85 9.69 11.32
CA VAL A 346 -14.13 8.52 11.81
C VAL A 346 -12.85 8.94 12.54
N MET A 347 -12.09 9.90 12.00
CA MET A 347 -10.84 10.35 12.64
C MET A 347 -11.07 11.20 13.89
N GLU A 348 -12.15 11.99 13.95
CA GLU A 348 -12.60 12.74 15.13
C GLU A 348 -13.03 11.79 16.24
N ALA A 349 -13.90 10.81 15.95
CA ALA A 349 -14.29 9.77 16.90
C ALA A 349 -13.07 8.98 17.41
N LEU A 350 -12.10 8.70 16.53
CA LEU A 350 -10.84 8.08 16.90
C LEU A 350 -9.94 9.05 17.71
N GLY A 351 -10.00 10.37 17.49
CA GLY A 351 -9.18 11.40 18.14
C GLY A 351 -9.63 11.72 19.57
N GLU A 352 -10.92 11.91 19.78
CA GLU A 352 -11.53 12.13 21.12
C GLU A 352 -11.24 10.96 22.07
N ALA A 353 -11.27 9.75 21.53
CA ALA A 353 -10.91 8.52 22.23
C ALA A 353 -9.47 8.51 22.79
N SER A 354 -8.55 9.27 22.19
CA SER A 354 -7.16 9.39 22.63
C SER A 354 -7.00 10.38 23.79
N VAL A 355 -7.71 11.50 23.76
CA VAL A 355 -7.59 12.58 24.75
C VAL A 355 -8.19 12.18 26.10
N ALA A 356 -9.33 11.48 26.10
CA ALA A 356 -9.98 11.01 27.33
C ALA A 356 -9.07 10.11 28.19
N HIS A 357 -8.20 9.31 27.55
CA HIS A 357 -7.32 8.39 28.27
C HIS A 357 -6.12 9.09 28.93
N THR A 358 -5.63 10.20 28.34
CA THR A 358 -4.54 10.99 28.93
C THR A 358 -5.00 11.70 30.20
N ALA A 359 -6.27 12.13 30.24
CA ALA A 359 -6.86 12.76 31.43
C ALA A 359 -7.05 11.77 32.60
N GLU A 360 -7.49 10.54 32.34
CA GLU A 360 -7.66 9.52 33.41
C GLU A 360 -6.32 9.01 33.98
N SER A 361 -5.26 8.94 33.15
CA SER A 361 -3.94 8.51 33.60
C SER A 361 -3.23 9.53 34.51
N GLN A 362 -3.59 10.82 34.43
CA GLN A 362 -2.97 11.88 35.22
C GLN A 362 -3.68 12.16 36.56
N GLY A 363 -4.84 11.53 36.81
CA GLY A 363 -5.59 11.68 38.07
C GLY A 363 -5.21 10.73 39.20
N SER A 364 -4.22 9.83 39.01
CA SER A 364 -3.92 8.73 39.94
C SER A 364 -2.52 8.79 40.59
N THR A 365 -1.81 9.91 40.49
CA THR A 365 -0.58 10.13 41.27
C THR A 365 -0.89 10.84 42.60
N GLY A 366 -1.61 10.12 43.46
CA GLY A 366 -1.77 10.47 44.86
C GLY A 366 -0.46 10.26 45.64
N VAL A 367 0.06 11.38 46.14
CA VAL A 367 1.09 11.57 47.17
C VAL A 367 1.23 10.38 48.15
N ALA A 368 2.35 9.66 48.09
CA ALA A 368 2.84 8.83 49.18
C ALA A 368 4.21 9.35 49.63
N GLY A 369 4.23 9.89 50.85
CA GLY A 369 5.37 10.57 51.44
C GLY A 369 6.58 9.67 51.67
N PHE A 370 7.75 10.18 51.28
CA PHE A 370 9.03 9.68 51.78
C PHE A 370 9.32 10.31 53.14
N ALA A 371 9.01 9.56 54.19
CA ALA A 371 9.53 9.81 55.53
C ALA A 371 10.95 9.22 55.65
N ALA A 372 11.86 10.02 56.18
CA ALA A 372 13.24 9.70 56.47
C ALA A 372 13.39 8.53 57.45
N ILE A 373 14.42 7.70 57.26
CA ILE A 373 15.08 6.99 58.35
C ILE A 373 16.59 7.08 58.15
N ALA A 374 17.23 7.80 59.07
CA ALA A 374 18.65 7.72 59.36
C ALA A 374 18.93 6.50 60.24
N LYS A 375 19.89 5.65 59.82
CA LYS A 375 20.93 5.06 60.66
C LYS A 375 21.96 4.35 59.80
#